data_AF-R7SSI6-F1
#
_entry.id   AF-R7SSI6-F1
#
_cell.length_a   1.000
_cell.length_b   1.000
_cell.length_c   1.000
_cell.angle_alpha   90.00
_cell.angle_beta   90.00
_cell.angle_gamma   90.00
#
_symmetry.space_group_name_H-M   'P 1'
#
loop_
_entity.id
_entity.type
_entity.pdbx_description
1 polymer ?
#
loop_
_entity_poly.entity_id
_entity_poly.type
_entity_poly.pdbx_seq_one_letter_code
_entity_poly.pdbx_strand_id
1 'polypeptide(L)'
;MFLTDYVRSGDSKQWGALSLRTAVRWEKGIHTARSLRTWTRAFLTDRHELPLTPENTWTKSLLEKRPDLKEAIGEHLQSVGKYVRALDIVDFMALPANQVKYGLAKPISLSQAQVWMRHLDYRWTKTPNGQFVDGHERADVVEYRQSRFLPAIADYDHFARQWNKDGTEVSLPDDSPRPRNRRVIYWHHDESVFYAHDRRTRRWVHKSEKAVPRAKGEGASLMVADFVSAEHGWLRSPDGKESARVLFRPGKNRDGYFTHEEILAHATTAIDILSQHYPDEQHVFIFDNAPTHLKRAADALSARKMSLHPTKPGKPVFGVDQIPEFITNDANGNKHKRRVPMADGWFEGKPQSLYFEPGHPRAGVFKGMAQILTERGYNLTGLPRECTGFKCKPPALSCCVRRLLFNEPDFRDVETLLETHCRSRGFDIIYLPKFHCELNCIEQCWGFSKRKYREMPSSSAEADLERNVLAALDSIPLVTIRRFYTRAHRFMDAYRRGLNGKQAAWAAKKYHSHRVLPNNILEELDREGITSED
;
A
#
# COMPACT_ATOMS: atom_id res chain seq x y z
N MET A 1 4.26 18.00 -57.66
CA MET A 1 4.80 19.21 -58.32
C MET A 1 5.33 18.91 -59.71
N PHE A 2 6.36 18.08 -59.90
CA PHE A 2 6.83 17.70 -61.26
C PHE A 2 5.69 17.18 -62.18
N LEU A 3 4.92 16.18 -61.72
CA LEU A 3 3.79 15.64 -62.50
C LEU A 3 2.73 16.70 -62.81
N THR A 4 2.43 17.55 -61.83
CA THR A 4 1.46 18.64 -61.94
C THR A 4 1.89 19.67 -62.98
N ASP A 5 3.17 20.06 -62.97
CA ASP A 5 3.74 21.04 -63.89
C ASP A 5 3.80 20.48 -65.31
N TYR A 6 4.06 19.18 -65.46
CA TYR A 6 4.02 18.50 -66.76
C TYR A 6 2.61 18.37 -67.33
N VAL A 7 1.62 17.97 -66.51
CA VAL A 7 0.23 17.89 -66.96
C VAL A 7 -0.27 19.28 -67.39
N ARG A 8 0.15 20.34 -66.70
CA ARG A 8 -0.18 21.72 -67.06
C ARG A 8 0.53 22.21 -68.33
N SER A 9 1.70 21.68 -68.67
CA SER A 9 2.43 22.13 -69.87
C SER A 9 1.84 21.61 -71.18
N GLY A 10 1.09 20.50 -71.16
CA GLY A 10 0.42 19.94 -72.35
C GLY A 10 1.36 19.37 -73.44
N ASP A 11 2.67 19.59 -73.34
CA ASP A 11 3.67 19.15 -74.32
C ASP A 11 4.43 17.90 -73.85
N SER A 12 4.24 16.80 -74.57
CA SER A 12 4.86 15.50 -74.26
C SER A 12 6.37 15.47 -74.46
N LYS A 13 6.94 16.45 -75.20
CA LYS A 13 8.38 16.53 -75.46
C LYS A 13 9.17 17.16 -74.30
N GLN A 14 8.50 17.70 -73.28
CA GLN A 14 9.15 18.47 -72.20
C GLN A 14 9.47 17.68 -70.92
N TRP A 15 9.15 16.38 -70.84
CA TRP A 15 9.33 15.56 -69.63
C TRP A 15 10.75 15.63 -69.03
N GLY A 16 11.78 15.52 -69.89
CA GLY A 16 13.18 15.61 -69.50
C GLY A 16 13.55 16.99 -68.96
N ALA A 17 13.19 18.04 -69.69
CA ALA A 17 13.50 19.43 -69.32
C ALA A 17 12.76 19.86 -68.05
N LEU A 18 11.49 19.49 -67.89
CA LEU A 18 10.67 19.83 -66.73
C LEU A 18 11.18 19.11 -65.47
N SER A 19 11.55 17.83 -65.55
CA SER A 19 12.12 17.13 -64.40
C SER A 19 13.44 17.77 -63.93
N LEU A 20 14.23 18.33 -64.85
CA LEU A 20 15.46 19.06 -64.52
C LEU A 20 15.15 20.42 -63.90
N ARG A 21 14.21 21.20 -64.46
CA ARG A 21 13.77 22.47 -63.85
C ARG A 21 13.20 22.25 -62.45
N THR A 22 12.39 21.20 -62.27
CA THR A 22 11.88 20.84 -60.95
C THR A 22 13.03 20.48 -60.01
N ALA A 23 14.02 19.68 -60.42
CA ALA A 23 15.16 19.38 -59.56
C ALA A 23 15.97 20.64 -59.17
N VAL A 24 16.25 21.53 -60.13
CA VAL A 24 16.99 22.78 -59.91
C VAL A 24 16.25 23.72 -58.97
N ARG A 25 14.91 23.78 -59.04
CA ARG A 25 14.08 24.56 -58.11
C ARG A 25 14.22 24.13 -56.65
N TRP A 26 14.71 22.91 -56.40
CA TRP A 26 15.02 22.38 -55.07
C TRP A 26 16.53 22.31 -54.79
N GLU A 27 17.32 23.11 -55.52
CA GLU A 27 18.79 23.14 -55.38
C GLU A 27 19.43 21.75 -55.63
N LYS A 28 18.80 20.93 -56.49
CA LYS A 28 19.31 19.61 -56.89
C LYS A 28 19.67 19.57 -58.37
N GLY A 29 20.51 18.59 -58.72
CA GLY A 29 21.04 18.43 -60.08
C GLY A 29 20.40 17.31 -60.90
N ILE A 30 21.10 16.91 -61.96
CA ILE A 30 20.67 15.92 -62.97
C ILE A 30 20.30 14.57 -62.34
N HIS A 31 20.98 14.16 -61.27
CA HIS A 31 20.70 12.89 -60.58
C HIS A 31 19.27 12.86 -60.02
N THR A 32 18.85 13.89 -59.30
CA THR A 32 17.49 14.02 -58.78
C THR A 32 16.46 14.13 -59.90
N ALA A 33 16.79 14.80 -61.01
CA ALA A 33 15.91 14.83 -62.19
C ALA A 33 15.69 13.43 -62.78
N ARG A 34 16.72 12.56 -62.80
CA ARG A 34 16.59 11.15 -63.20
C ARG A 34 15.69 10.38 -62.23
N SER A 35 15.94 10.50 -60.93
CA SER A 35 15.13 9.82 -59.89
C SER A 35 13.66 10.26 -59.93
N LEU A 36 13.39 11.55 -60.11
CA LEU A 36 12.03 12.07 -60.29
C LEU A 36 11.32 11.39 -61.46
N ARG A 37 11.98 11.21 -62.60
CA ARG A 37 11.39 10.51 -63.75
C ARG A 37 11.16 9.03 -63.46
N THR A 38 12.09 8.37 -62.78
CA THR A 38 11.96 6.95 -62.40
C THR A 38 10.81 6.74 -61.43
N TRP A 39 10.78 7.47 -60.32
CA TRP A 39 9.70 7.40 -59.32
C TRP A 39 8.34 7.75 -59.91
N THR A 40 8.32 8.70 -60.84
CA THR A 40 7.08 9.07 -61.50
C THR A 40 6.57 7.97 -62.43
N ARG A 41 7.46 7.28 -63.16
CA ARG A 41 7.07 6.12 -63.97
C ARG A 41 6.59 4.95 -63.13
N ALA A 42 7.27 4.68 -62.02
CA ALA A 42 6.87 3.68 -61.03
C ALA A 42 5.45 3.99 -60.49
N PHE A 43 5.23 5.22 -60.02
CA PHE A 43 3.92 5.68 -59.53
C PHE A 43 2.80 5.65 -60.58
N LEU A 44 3.12 5.91 -61.86
CA LEU A 44 2.15 5.81 -62.95
C LEU A 44 1.79 4.35 -63.27
N THR A 45 2.70 3.41 -62.98
CA THR A 45 2.49 1.97 -63.18
C THR A 45 1.75 1.35 -62.00
N ASP A 46 2.12 1.72 -60.78
CA ASP A 46 1.42 1.36 -59.54
C ASP A 46 1.28 2.59 -58.64
N ARG A 47 0.04 2.99 -58.36
CA ARG A 47 -0.28 4.16 -57.53
C ARG A 47 0.17 4.00 -56.07
N HIS A 48 0.51 2.80 -55.63
CA HIS A 48 1.03 2.51 -54.30
C HIS A 48 2.56 2.51 -54.23
N GLU A 49 3.25 2.55 -55.37
CA GLU A 49 4.71 2.60 -55.46
C GLU A 49 5.23 4.04 -55.27
N LEU A 50 5.16 4.51 -54.03
CA LEU A 50 5.66 5.82 -53.63
C LEU A 50 7.19 5.79 -53.43
N PRO A 51 7.91 6.90 -53.74
CA PRO A 51 9.34 6.98 -53.48
C PRO A 51 9.62 6.97 -51.98
N LEU A 52 9.87 5.79 -51.43
CA LEU A 52 10.39 5.62 -50.09
C LEU A 52 11.89 5.88 -50.11
N THR A 53 12.37 6.73 -49.21
CA THR A 53 13.79 6.75 -48.88
C THR A 53 14.15 5.35 -48.38
N PRO A 54 15.13 4.64 -48.97
CA PRO A 54 15.58 3.37 -48.42
C PRO A 54 15.87 3.58 -46.92
N GLU A 55 15.32 2.73 -46.05
CA GLU A 55 15.71 2.76 -44.64
C GLU A 55 17.24 2.79 -44.58
N ASN A 56 17.81 3.78 -43.90
CA ASN A 56 19.25 3.86 -43.72
C ASN A 56 19.72 2.61 -42.97
N THR A 57 20.21 1.61 -43.68
CA THR A 57 20.77 0.37 -43.10
C THR A 57 22.05 0.64 -42.30
N TRP A 58 22.64 1.82 -42.49
CA TRP A 58 23.79 2.37 -41.75
C TRP A 58 23.45 2.83 -40.32
N THR A 59 22.16 2.99 -39.97
CA THR A 59 21.74 3.46 -38.63
C THR A 59 21.37 2.35 -37.64
N LYS A 60 21.32 1.07 -38.06
CA LYS A 60 20.99 -0.05 -37.16
C LYS A 60 22.19 -0.36 -36.26
N SER A 61 21.99 -0.29 -34.94
CA SER A 61 23.04 -0.51 -33.95
C SER A 61 23.59 -1.94 -34.03
N LEU A 62 24.86 -2.17 -33.66
CA LEU A 62 25.41 -3.53 -33.59
C LEU A 62 24.57 -4.42 -32.64
N LEU A 63 24.05 -3.83 -31.57
CA LEU A 63 23.14 -4.48 -30.62
C LEU A 63 21.83 -4.97 -31.26
N GLU A 64 21.33 -4.28 -32.29
CA GLU A 64 20.12 -4.66 -33.02
C GLU A 64 20.42 -5.68 -34.13
N LYS A 65 21.63 -5.63 -34.70
CA LYS A 65 22.10 -6.56 -35.73
C LYS A 65 22.47 -7.94 -35.16
N ARG A 66 22.76 -8.02 -33.85
CA ARG A 66 23.31 -9.19 -33.17
C ARG A 66 22.47 -9.53 -31.92
N PRO A 67 21.41 -10.33 -32.04
CA PRO A 67 20.62 -10.77 -30.89
C PRO A 67 21.46 -11.50 -29.82
N ASP A 68 22.46 -12.27 -30.25
CA ASP A 68 23.44 -12.97 -29.39
C ASP A 68 24.24 -12.00 -28.50
N LEU A 69 24.60 -10.82 -29.04
CA LEU A 69 25.28 -9.77 -28.30
C LEU A 69 24.36 -9.14 -27.25
N LYS A 70 23.09 -8.93 -27.60
CA LYS A 70 22.09 -8.33 -26.71
C LYS A 70 21.87 -9.22 -25.48
N GLU A 71 21.73 -10.53 -25.70
CA GLU A 71 21.60 -11.53 -24.64
C GLU A 71 22.84 -11.59 -23.74
N ALA A 72 24.03 -11.71 -24.33
CA ALA A 72 25.29 -11.79 -23.58
C ALA A 72 25.58 -10.53 -22.72
N ILE A 73 25.25 -9.33 -23.24
CA ILE A 73 25.33 -8.12 -22.43
C ILE A 73 24.27 -8.14 -21.34
N GLY A 74 23.06 -8.61 -21.62
CA GLY A 74 21.99 -8.79 -20.63
C GLY A 74 22.42 -9.64 -19.44
N GLU A 75 22.97 -10.83 -19.70
CA GLU A 75 23.51 -11.75 -18.68
C GLU A 75 24.65 -11.12 -17.89
N HIS A 76 25.57 -10.42 -18.59
CA HIS A 76 26.67 -9.74 -17.92
C HIS A 76 26.17 -8.66 -16.96
N LEU A 77 25.24 -7.80 -17.40
CA LEU A 77 24.67 -6.75 -16.55
C LEU A 77 23.89 -7.33 -15.35
N GLN A 78 23.19 -8.46 -15.54
CA GLN A 78 22.56 -9.20 -14.43
C GLN A 78 23.60 -9.68 -13.41
N SER A 79 24.74 -10.22 -13.87
CA SER A 79 25.83 -10.68 -12.99
C SER A 79 26.48 -9.54 -12.18
N VAL A 80 26.48 -8.30 -12.70
CA VAL A 80 26.99 -7.10 -11.99
C VAL A 80 26.01 -6.63 -10.91
N GLY A 81 24.71 -6.82 -11.13
CA GLY A 81 23.66 -6.53 -10.16
C GLY A 81 23.23 -5.06 -10.10
N LYS A 82 22.83 -4.60 -8.92
CA LYS A 82 22.03 -3.36 -8.74
C LYS A 82 22.71 -2.07 -9.19
N TYR A 83 24.04 -2.00 -9.13
CA TYR A 83 24.80 -0.78 -9.37
C TYR A 83 25.50 -0.78 -10.72
N VAL A 84 24.80 -1.28 -11.74
CA VAL A 84 25.33 -1.37 -13.09
C VAL A 84 25.56 0.03 -13.70
N ARG A 85 26.62 0.14 -14.48
CA ARG A 85 27.10 1.35 -15.14
C ARG A 85 27.28 1.07 -16.62
N ALA A 86 27.22 2.12 -17.44
CA ALA A 86 27.59 2.01 -18.84
C ALA A 86 29.05 1.53 -19.04
N LEU A 87 29.94 1.77 -18.06
CA LEU A 87 31.30 1.25 -18.07
C LEU A 87 31.36 -0.28 -18.06
N ASP A 88 30.40 -0.95 -17.40
CA ASP A 88 30.44 -2.41 -17.30
C ASP A 88 30.19 -3.05 -18.69
N ILE A 89 29.42 -2.39 -19.57
CA ILE A 89 29.33 -2.78 -20.99
C ILE A 89 30.66 -2.51 -21.71
N VAL A 90 31.32 -1.38 -21.46
CA VAL A 90 32.61 -1.07 -22.10
C VAL A 90 33.66 -2.12 -21.72
N ASP A 91 33.73 -2.48 -20.44
CA ASP A 91 34.66 -3.47 -19.90
C ASP A 91 34.36 -4.86 -20.47
N PHE A 92 33.08 -5.26 -20.56
CA PHE A 92 32.65 -6.49 -21.23
C PHE A 92 33.09 -6.54 -22.70
N MET A 93 32.91 -5.43 -23.43
CA MET A 93 33.29 -5.32 -24.83
C MET A 93 34.80 -5.15 -25.04
N ALA A 94 35.56 -4.84 -23.98
CA ALA A 94 37.02 -4.78 -23.99
C ALA A 94 37.68 -6.14 -23.87
N LEU A 95 36.96 -7.18 -23.44
CA LEU A 95 37.49 -8.54 -23.37
C LEU A 95 37.91 -9.05 -24.77
N PRO A 96 39.15 -9.53 -24.95
CA PRO A 96 39.65 -9.97 -26.26
C PRO A 96 38.76 -11.03 -26.91
N ALA A 97 38.22 -11.96 -26.13
CA ALA A 97 37.29 -12.98 -26.61
C ALA A 97 36.00 -12.37 -27.22
N ASN A 98 35.46 -11.32 -26.59
CA ASN A 98 34.27 -10.62 -27.08
C ASN A 98 34.59 -9.76 -28.31
N GLN A 99 35.76 -9.14 -28.36
CA GLN A 99 36.20 -8.40 -29.55
C GLN A 99 36.29 -9.28 -30.79
N VAL A 100 36.88 -10.48 -30.64
CA VAL A 100 36.94 -11.48 -31.72
C VAL A 100 35.54 -11.98 -32.06
N LYS A 101 34.74 -12.38 -31.06
CA LYS A 101 33.38 -12.93 -31.25
C LYS A 101 32.43 -11.94 -31.96
N TYR A 102 32.51 -10.66 -31.64
CA TYR A 102 31.63 -9.62 -32.17
C TYR A 102 32.24 -8.80 -33.30
N GLY A 103 33.46 -9.13 -33.77
CA GLY A 103 34.10 -8.52 -34.92
C GLY A 103 34.51 -7.06 -34.70
N LEU A 104 34.99 -6.73 -33.50
CA LEU A 104 35.36 -5.38 -33.09
C LEU A 104 36.88 -5.24 -32.98
N ALA A 105 37.45 -4.25 -33.68
CA ALA A 105 38.88 -3.93 -33.56
C ALA A 105 39.24 -3.16 -32.28
N LYS A 106 38.24 -2.55 -31.63
CA LYS A 106 38.36 -1.75 -30.40
C LYS A 106 37.09 -1.88 -29.57
N PRO A 107 37.15 -1.71 -28.24
CA PRO A 107 35.95 -1.65 -27.43
C PRO A 107 35.08 -0.46 -27.83
N ILE A 108 33.79 -0.57 -27.53
CA ILE A 108 32.84 0.52 -27.77
C ILE A 108 33.17 1.72 -26.86
N SER A 109 32.75 2.91 -27.27
CA SER A 109 32.89 4.10 -26.43
C SER A 109 31.85 4.13 -25.30
N LEU A 110 32.14 4.88 -24.24
CA LEU A 110 31.19 5.13 -23.15
C LEU A 110 29.86 5.71 -23.67
N SER A 111 29.91 6.61 -24.64
CA SER A 111 28.71 7.20 -25.25
C SER A 111 27.83 6.15 -25.95
N GLN A 112 28.44 5.18 -26.63
CA GLN A 112 27.75 4.07 -27.26
C GLN A 112 27.13 3.14 -26.22
N ALA A 113 27.85 2.85 -25.13
CA ALA A 113 27.34 2.05 -24.02
C ALA A 113 26.13 2.72 -23.33
N GLN A 114 26.14 4.05 -23.16
CA GLN A 114 25.00 4.81 -22.61
C GLN A 114 23.77 4.77 -23.52
N VAL A 115 23.95 4.67 -24.84
CA VAL A 115 22.85 4.44 -25.78
C VAL A 115 22.34 3.01 -25.62
N TRP A 116 23.23 2.01 -25.58
CA TRP A 116 22.85 0.60 -25.40
C TRP A 116 22.10 0.33 -24.11
N MET A 117 22.49 0.97 -23.00
CA MET A 117 21.72 0.92 -21.75
C MET A 117 20.24 1.27 -21.98
N ARG A 118 19.94 2.26 -22.83
CA ARG A 118 18.54 2.62 -23.15
C ARG A 118 17.84 1.58 -24.03
N HIS A 119 18.54 0.98 -24.99
CA HIS A 119 18.00 -0.10 -25.84
C HIS A 119 17.82 -1.43 -25.09
N LEU A 120 18.53 -1.61 -23.97
CA LEU A 120 18.37 -2.72 -23.02
C LEU A 120 17.35 -2.38 -21.91
N ASP A 121 16.55 -1.33 -22.10
CA ASP A 121 15.50 -0.87 -21.17
C ASP A 121 15.98 -0.37 -19.79
N TYR A 122 17.28 -0.19 -19.58
CA TYR A 122 17.80 0.51 -18.42
C TYR A 122 17.50 2.02 -18.51
N ARG A 123 17.11 2.61 -17.38
CA ARG A 123 16.83 4.05 -17.24
C ARG A 123 17.47 4.56 -15.96
N TRP A 124 18.16 5.70 -16.04
CA TRP A 124 18.67 6.37 -14.85
C TRP A 124 17.53 7.07 -14.12
N THR A 125 17.05 6.48 -13.03
CA THR A 125 15.97 6.99 -12.21
C THR A 125 16.23 6.66 -10.74
N LYS A 126 15.46 7.27 -9.83
CA LYS A 126 15.43 6.79 -8.45
C LYS A 126 14.89 5.36 -8.44
N THR A 127 15.52 4.48 -7.68
CA THR A 127 15.03 3.12 -7.43
C THR A 127 13.54 3.18 -7.10
N PRO A 128 12.68 2.44 -7.83
CA PRO A 128 11.28 2.30 -7.45
C PRO A 128 11.23 1.67 -6.06
N ASN A 129 10.60 2.36 -5.11
CA ASN A 129 10.29 1.75 -3.83
C ASN A 129 8.99 0.96 -3.99
N GLY A 130 9.03 -0.33 -3.66
CA GLY A 130 7.86 -1.18 -3.60
C GLY A 130 7.16 -1.09 -2.25
N GLN A 131 6.21 -2.00 -2.04
CA GLN A 131 5.57 -2.21 -0.75
C GLN A 131 6.60 -2.65 0.30
N PHE A 132 6.43 -2.23 1.56
CA PHE A 132 7.23 -2.75 2.66
C PHE A 132 6.87 -4.23 2.85
N VAL A 133 7.81 -5.14 2.54
CA VAL A 133 7.60 -6.59 2.66
C VAL A 133 7.86 -7.08 4.09
N ASP A 134 8.28 -6.20 5.01
CA ASP A 134 8.57 -6.62 6.38
C ASP A 134 7.28 -7.10 7.05
N GLY A 135 7.25 -8.40 7.36
CA GLY A 135 6.15 -9.05 8.05
C GLY A 135 4.92 -9.42 7.22
N HIS A 136 4.86 -9.07 5.93
CA HIS A 136 3.71 -9.30 5.05
C HIS A 136 3.34 -10.79 4.94
N GLU A 137 4.35 -11.65 4.77
CA GLU A 137 4.19 -13.11 4.64
C GLU A 137 4.54 -13.86 5.94
N ARG A 138 4.55 -13.17 7.08
CA ARG A 138 4.73 -13.86 8.37
C ARG A 138 3.56 -14.81 8.60
N ALA A 139 3.86 -16.03 9.05
CA ALA A 139 2.86 -17.07 9.28
C ALA A 139 1.68 -16.61 10.16
N ASP A 140 1.94 -15.85 11.24
CA ASP A 140 0.87 -15.34 12.11
C ASP A 140 0.00 -14.26 11.46
N VAL A 141 0.58 -13.45 10.56
CA VAL A 141 -0.12 -12.42 9.79
C VAL A 141 -0.96 -13.05 8.69
N VAL A 142 -0.38 -14.00 7.95
CA VAL A 142 -1.07 -14.76 6.90
C VAL A 142 -2.22 -15.58 7.48
N GLU A 143 -1.99 -16.25 8.62
CA GLU A 143 -3.04 -17.00 9.32
C GLU A 143 -4.20 -16.05 9.68
N TYR A 144 -3.94 -14.91 10.33
CA TYR A 144 -4.98 -13.93 10.65
C TYR A 144 -5.71 -13.43 9.39
N ARG A 145 -4.98 -13.15 8.30
CA ARG A 145 -5.55 -12.73 7.02
C ARG A 145 -6.52 -13.78 6.48
N GLN A 146 -6.11 -15.05 6.44
CA GLN A 146 -6.88 -16.13 5.83
C GLN A 146 -8.02 -16.65 6.72
N SER A 147 -7.83 -16.75 8.04
CA SER A 147 -8.81 -17.37 8.94
C SER A 147 -9.72 -16.38 9.66
N ARG A 148 -9.39 -15.09 9.70
CA ARG A 148 -10.19 -14.06 10.39
C ARG A 148 -10.64 -12.95 9.45
N PHE A 149 -9.71 -12.22 8.85
CA PHE A 149 -10.03 -11.00 8.11
C PHE A 149 -10.82 -11.27 6.81
N LEU A 150 -10.28 -12.10 5.92
CA LEU A 150 -10.93 -12.36 4.62
C LEU A 150 -12.31 -13.05 4.75
N PRO A 151 -12.51 -14.02 5.67
CA PRO A 151 -13.82 -14.57 5.95
C PRO A 151 -14.80 -13.52 6.49
N ALA A 152 -14.40 -12.72 7.49
CA ALA A 152 -15.27 -11.68 8.05
C ALA A 152 -15.73 -10.68 6.97
N ILE A 153 -14.82 -10.22 6.10
CA ILE A 153 -15.19 -9.35 4.98
C ILE A 153 -16.12 -10.09 4.00
N ALA A 154 -15.88 -11.38 3.71
CA ALA A 154 -16.72 -12.15 2.80
C ALA A 154 -18.16 -12.30 3.29
N ASP A 155 -18.37 -12.44 4.61
CA ASP A 155 -19.71 -12.53 5.20
C ASP A 155 -20.51 -11.24 4.97
N TYR A 156 -19.88 -10.08 5.12
CA TYR A 156 -20.48 -8.78 4.87
C TYR A 156 -20.59 -8.43 3.38
N ASP A 157 -19.68 -8.94 2.54
CA ASP A 157 -19.59 -8.62 1.11
C ASP A 157 -20.88 -8.98 0.35
N HIS A 158 -21.67 -9.92 0.86
CA HIS A 158 -22.97 -10.30 0.31
C HIS A 158 -24.00 -9.15 0.36
N PHE A 159 -23.79 -8.15 1.22
CA PHE A 159 -24.67 -6.99 1.39
C PHE A 159 -24.04 -5.66 0.97
N ALA A 160 -22.77 -5.68 0.59
CA ALA A 160 -22.03 -4.49 0.14
C ALA A 160 -22.22 -4.21 -1.36
N ARG A 161 -22.16 -2.93 -1.74
CA ARG A 161 -22.23 -2.52 -3.16
C ARG A 161 -20.93 -2.88 -3.90
N GLN A 162 -21.07 -3.07 -5.19
CA GLN A 162 -19.95 -3.20 -6.11
C GLN A 162 -19.96 -2.04 -7.10
N TRP A 163 -18.78 -1.60 -7.50
CA TRP A 163 -18.61 -0.38 -8.29
C TRP A 163 -17.82 -0.67 -9.57
N ASN A 164 -18.32 -0.14 -10.68
CA ASN A 164 -17.63 -0.12 -11.96
C ASN A 164 -16.54 0.97 -11.97
N LYS A 165 -15.68 0.91 -12.99
CA LYS A 165 -14.57 1.88 -13.18
C LYS A 165 -15.05 3.32 -13.36
N ASP A 166 -16.24 3.52 -13.92
CA ASP A 166 -16.88 4.84 -14.07
C ASP A 166 -17.57 5.33 -12.80
N GLY A 167 -17.62 4.50 -11.74
CA GLY A 167 -18.25 4.81 -10.47
C GLY A 167 -19.73 4.45 -10.41
N THR A 168 -20.28 3.80 -11.43
CA THR A 168 -21.65 3.26 -11.41
C THR A 168 -21.73 2.00 -10.56
N GLU A 169 -22.87 1.74 -9.94
CA GLU A 169 -23.11 0.49 -9.19
C GLU A 169 -23.22 -0.67 -10.18
N VAL A 170 -22.56 -1.78 -9.87
CA VAL A 170 -22.67 -3.02 -10.66
C VAL A 170 -24.05 -3.60 -10.41
N SER A 171 -24.83 -3.77 -11.49
CA SER A 171 -26.13 -4.43 -11.43
C SER A 171 -25.97 -5.87 -10.96
N LEU A 172 -26.77 -6.27 -9.97
CA LEU A 172 -26.82 -7.65 -9.51
C LEU A 172 -27.73 -8.48 -10.45
N PRO A 173 -27.40 -9.76 -10.71
CA PRO A 173 -28.33 -10.68 -11.36
C PRO A 173 -29.63 -10.82 -10.55
N ASP A 174 -30.78 -10.90 -11.22
CA ASP A 174 -32.11 -10.96 -10.59
C ASP A 174 -32.28 -12.15 -9.62
N ASP A 175 -31.54 -13.25 -9.82
CA ASP A 175 -31.63 -14.48 -9.03
C ASP A 175 -30.81 -14.44 -7.71
N SER A 176 -30.34 -13.26 -7.28
CA SER A 176 -29.50 -13.17 -6.08
C SER A 176 -30.34 -13.31 -4.78
N PRO A 177 -30.08 -14.32 -3.92
CA PRO A 177 -30.76 -14.48 -2.65
C PRO A 177 -30.23 -13.45 -1.66
N ARG A 178 -30.80 -12.24 -1.65
CA ARG A 178 -30.43 -11.19 -0.69
C ARG A 178 -31.67 -10.58 -0.06
N PRO A 179 -31.76 -10.48 1.28
CA PRO A 179 -32.68 -9.54 1.88
C PRO A 179 -32.27 -8.12 1.46
N ARG A 180 -33.15 -7.43 0.73
CA ARG A 180 -32.94 -6.06 0.21
C ARG A 180 -32.90 -4.98 1.31
N ASN A 181 -33.02 -5.38 2.57
CA ASN A 181 -33.60 -4.52 3.60
C ASN A 181 -32.56 -3.75 4.42
N ARG A 182 -31.27 -4.16 4.43
CA ARG A 182 -30.17 -3.41 5.08
C ARG A 182 -28.88 -3.59 4.29
N ARG A 183 -28.28 -2.48 3.84
CA ARG A 183 -27.04 -2.48 3.04
C ARG A 183 -25.84 -2.30 3.95
N VAL A 184 -24.75 -3.01 3.67
CA VAL A 184 -23.49 -2.85 4.43
C VAL A 184 -22.64 -1.74 3.84
N ILE A 185 -22.16 -0.86 4.72
CA ILE A 185 -21.26 0.25 4.42
C ILE A 185 -19.97 0.03 5.20
N TYR A 186 -18.84 -0.03 4.49
CA TYR A 186 -17.53 -0.09 5.11
C TYR A 186 -16.97 1.31 5.33
N TRP A 187 -16.62 1.61 6.57
CA TRP A 187 -15.98 2.86 6.97
C TRP A 187 -14.53 2.59 7.30
N HIS A 188 -13.66 2.89 6.34
CA HIS A 188 -12.22 2.76 6.48
C HIS A 188 -11.66 3.93 7.29
N HIS A 189 -11.02 3.63 8.41
CA HIS A 189 -10.37 4.59 9.29
C HIS A 189 -8.85 4.48 9.20
N ASP A 190 -8.18 5.62 9.35
CA ASP A 190 -6.73 5.74 9.50
C ASP A 190 -6.34 7.18 9.90
N GLU A 191 -5.08 7.37 10.29
CA GLU A 191 -4.46 8.67 10.54
C GLU A 191 -3.30 8.97 9.58
N SER A 192 -3.25 10.21 9.07
CA SER A 192 -2.14 10.67 8.23
C SER A 192 -1.57 12.01 8.65
N VAL A 193 -0.24 12.10 8.67
CA VAL A 193 0.47 13.36 8.94
C VAL A 193 0.83 14.07 7.64
N PHE A 194 0.54 15.37 7.61
CA PHE A 194 0.95 16.34 6.60
C PHE A 194 1.99 17.29 7.18
N TYR A 195 2.97 17.65 6.37
CA TYR A 195 4.05 18.54 6.77
C TYR A 195 4.00 19.84 5.97
N ALA A 196 4.27 20.97 6.61
CA ALA A 196 4.25 22.29 5.98
C ALA A 196 5.19 22.38 4.76
N HIS A 197 6.32 21.66 4.77
CA HIS A 197 7.32 21.73 3.70
C HIS A 197 7.22 20.58 2.68
N ASP A 198 6.24 19.67 2.81
CA ASP A 198 6.01 18.62 1.80
C ASP A 198 5.45 19.24 0.51
N ARG A 199 6.34 19.52 -0.45
CA ARG A 199 6.03 20.25 -1.69
C ARG A 199 6.60 19.56 -2.91
N ARG A 200 6.04 19.89 -4.07
CA ARG A 200 6.56 19.43 -5.36
C ARG A 200 8.02 19.87 -5.54
N THR A 201 8.93 18.90 -5.57
CA THR A 201 10.37 19.15 -5.72
C THR A 201 10.87 19.06 -7.16
N ARG A 202 10.13 18.40 -8.05
CA ARG A 202 10.49 18.20 -9.46
C ARG A 202 9.77 19.19 -10.36
N ARG A 203 10.54 20.02 -11.08
CA ARG A 203 10.07 20.93 -12.12
C ARG A 203 11.15 21.21 -13.17
N TRP A 204 10.73 21.76 -14.31
CA TRP A 204 11.65 22.37 -15.25
C TRP A 204 12.23 23.64 -14.62
N VAL A 205 13.55 23.78 -14.71
CA VAL A 205 14.31 24.94 -14.22
C VAL A 205 15.10 25.51 -15.39
N HIS A 206 15.13 26.83 -15.52
CA HIS A 206 15.96 27.47 -16.55
C HIS A 206 17.44 27.40 -16.14
N LYS A 207 18.36 27.33 -17.11
CA LYS A 207 19.81 27.21 -16.84
C LYS A 207 20.40 28.35 -16.01
N SER A 208 19.75 29.52 -16.01
CA SER A 208 20.18 30.71 -15.26
C SER A 208 19.59 30.79 -13.85
N GLU A 209 18.69 29.87 -13.50
CA GLU A 209 18.03 29.87 -12.21
C GLU A 209 19.02 29.44 -11.12
N LYS A 210 19.15 30.26 -10.07
CA LYS A 210 20.08 30.02 -8.97
C LYS A 210 19.40 29.23 -7.85
N ALA A 211 20.20 28.46 -7.11
CA ALA A 211 19.70 27.76 -5.93
C ALA A 211 19.18 28.76 -4.88
N VAL A 212 17.92 28.61 -4.49
CA VAL A 212 17.31 29.39 -3.41
C VAL A 212 17.38 28.57 -2.12
N PRO A 213 17.80 29.17 -0.98
CA PRO A 213 17.78 28.51 0.31
C PRO A 213 16.39 27.94 0.64
N ARG A 214 16.35 26.73 1.20
CA ARG A 214 15.12 26.11 1.71
C ARG A 214 15.17 26.03 3.21
N ALA A 215 14.02 26.26 3.85
CA ALA A 215 13.90 26.07 5.28
C ALA A 215 14.19 24.60 5.65
N LYS A 216 15.00 24.41 6.69
CA LYS A 216 15.47 23.09 7.12
C LYS A 216 14.34 22.32 7.80
N GLY A 217 14.25 21.02 7.52
CA GLY A 217 13.26 20.13 8.10
C GLY A 217 11.91 20.15 7.38
N GLU A 218 10.95 19.43 7.95
CA GLU A 218 9.62 19.22 7.37
C GLU A 218 8.62 20.35 7.71
N GLY A 219 9.00 21.25 8.62
CA GLY A 219 8.15 22.32 9.13
C GLY A 219 7.09 21.83 10.12
N ALA A 220 6.06 22.63 10.35
CA ALA A 220 4.93 22.25 11.21
C ALA A 220 4.22 21.01 10.64
N SER A 221 3.79 20.13 11.54
CA SER A 221 3.02 18.93 11.20
C SER A 221 1.55 19.10 11.57
N LEU A 222 0.67 18.47 10.79
CA LEU A 222 -0.76 18.37 11.06
C LEU A 222 -1.17 16.92 10.80
N MET A 223 -1.62 16.23 11.83
CA MET A 223 -2.23 14.91 11.73
C MET A 223 -3.72 15.08 11.44
N VAL A 224 -4.22 14.22 10.57
CA VAL A 224 -5.64 14.11 10.24
C VAL A 224 -6.08 12.68 10.50
N ALA A 225 -7.16 12.50 11.24
CA ALA A 225 -7.87 11.22 11.37
C ALA A 225 -9.25 11.39 10.75
N ASP A 226 -9.72 10.42 9.96
CA ASP A 226 -11.07 10.48 9.36
C ASP A 226 -11.55 9.07 8.98
N PHE A 227 -12.81 8.98 8.57
CA PHE A 227 -13.42 7.76 8.03
C PHE A 227 -13.83 7.98 6.57
N VAL A 228 -13.65 6.97 5.72
CA VAL A 228 -14.05 7.03 4.31
C VAL A 228 -14.84 5.78 3.89
N SER A 229 -15.90 5.98 3.10
CA SER A 229 -16.67 4.91 2.45
C SER A 229 -16.77 5.12 0.94
N ALA A 230 -17.04 4.05 0.19
CA ALA A 230 -17.23 4.13 -1.26
C ALA A 230 -18.59 4.77 -1.65
N GLU A 231 -19.55 4.71 -0.73
CA GLU A 231 -20.91 5.21 -0.86
C GLU A 231 -20.96 6.72 -0.66
N HIS A 232 -20.40 7.19 0.45
CA HIS A 232 -20.58 8.56 0.94
C HIS A 232 -19.29 9.41 0.90
N GLY A 233 -18.13 8.80 0.67
CA GLY A 233 -16.85 9.49 0.73
C GLY A 233 -16.41 9.71 2.18
N TRP A 234 -15.86 10.90 2.50
CA TRP A 234 -15.50 11.25 3.87
C TRP A 234 -16.74 11.28 4.77
N LEU A 235 -16.65 10.78 6.00
CA LEU A 235 -17.80 10.71 6.91
C LEU A 235 -18.28 12.11 7.33
N ARG A 236 -19.48 12.46 6.85
CA ARG A 236 -20.16 13.73 7.04
C ARG A 236 -21.66 13.52 7.18
N SER A 237 -22.35 14.46 7.83
CA SER A 237 -23.81 14.56 7.69
C SER A 237 -24.19 14.86 6.24
N PRO A 238 -25.42 14.53 5.79
CA PRO A 238 -25.88 14.81 4.43
C PRO A 238 -25.82 16.29 4.04
N ASP A 239 -25.95 17.20 5.01
CA ASP A 239 -25.83 18.65 4.82
C ASP A 239 -24.39 19.19 4.94
N GLY A 240 -23.43 18.32 5.26
CA GLY A 240 -22.01 18.65 5.40
C GLY A 240 -21.63 19.45 6.64
N LYS A 241 -22.57 19.70 7.57
CA LYS A 241 -22.30 20.49 8.80
C LYS A 241 -21.58 19.69 9.88
N GLU A 242 -21.84 18.40 9.97
CA GLU A 242 -21.18 17.51 10.92
C GLU A 242 -20.08 16.70 10.23
N SER A 243 -19.01 16.44 10.96
CA SER A 243 -17.78 15.85 10.44
C SER A 243 -17.12 14.98 11.49
N ALA A 244 -16.79 13.74 11.11
CA ALA A 244 -15.96 12.89 11.95
C ALA A 244 -14.49 13.35 11.95
N ARG A 245 -14.03 14.06 10.90
CA ARG A 245 -12.62 14.46 10.72
C ARG A 245 -12.06 15.15 11.96
N VAL A 246 -10.94 14.62 12.45
CA VAL A 246 -10.13 15.21 13.51
C VAL A 246 -8.88 15.83 12.90
N LEU A 247 -8.59 17.07 13.30
CA LEU A 247 -7.32 17.74 13.06
C LEU A 247 -6.53 17.78 14.36
N PHE A 248 -5.32 17.24 14.35
CA PHE A 248 -4.49 17.10 15.53
C PHE A 248 -3.08 17.64 15.27
N ARG A 249 -2.54 18.46 16.18
CA ARG A 249 -1.21 19.06 16.06
C ARG A 249 -0.22 18.27 16.93
N PRO A 250 0.48 17.26 16.37
CA PRO A 250 1.31 16.40 17.19
C PRO A 250 2.53 17.13 17.75
N GLY A 251 2.86 16.82 19.00
CA GLY A 251 4.06 17.33 19.68
C GLY A 251 3.82 17.64 21.15
N LYS A 252 4.84 17.44 22.00
CA LYS A 252 4.78 17.65 23.46
C LYS A 252 4.35 19.07 23.87
N ASN A 253 4.71 20.08 23.06
CA ASN A 253 4.34 21.48 23.29
C ASN A 253 3.14 21.92 22.42
N ARG A 254 2.37 20.96 21.91
CA ARG A 254 1.17 21.16 21.07
C ARG A 254 0.05 20.28 21.65
N ASP A 255 -0.67 19.52 20.83
CA ASP A 255 -1.80 18.71 21.27
C ASP A 255 -1.36 17.36 21.90
N GLY A 256 -0.06 17.08 21.94
CA GLY A 256 0.50 15.87 22.55
C GLY A 256 0.61 14.69 21.57
N TYR A 257 0.14 13.52 22.00
CA TYR A 257 0.12 12.28 21.24
C TYR A 257 -1.33 11.84 21.05
N PHE A 258 -1.68 11.31 19.88
CA PHE A 258 -3.00 10.74 19.64
C PHE A 258 -3.11 9.42 20.40
N THR A 259 -3.89 9.39 21.47
CA THR A 259 -4.01 8.25 22.38
C THR A 259 -5.26 7.43 22.06
N HIS A 260 -5.44 6.34 22.81
CA HIS A 260 -6.62 5.50 22.63
C HIS A 260 -7.92 6.23 23.03
N GLU A 261 -7.83 7.13 23.99
CA GLU A 261 -8.96 7.94 24.43
C GLU A 261 -9.47 8.83 23.28
N GLU A 262 -8.58 9.43 22.48
CA GLU A 262 -8.98 10.15 21.25
C GLU A 262 -9.58 9.22 20.19
N ILE A 263 -9.12 7.96 20.09
CA ILE A 263 -9.72 6.96 19.18
C ILE A 263 -11.15 6.63 19.57
N LEU A 264 -11.42 6.40 20.87
CA LEU A 264 -12.78 6.14 21.36
C LEU A 264 -13.69 7.35 21.14
N ALA A 265 -13.20 8.57 21.39
CA ALA A 265 -13.94 9.79 21.15
C ALA A 265 -14.26 9.96 19.65
N HIS A 266 -13.29 9.70 18.78
CA HIS A 266 -13.48 9.79 17.33
C HIS A 266 -14.48 8.73 16.82
N ALA A 267 -14.41 7.49 17.33
CA ALA A 267 -15.39 6.46 17.05
C ALA A 267 -16.80 6.84 17.56
N THR A 268 -16.90 7.47 18.73
CA THR A 268 -18.17 8.00 19.27
C THR A 268 -18.80 9.00 18.31
N THR A 269 -18.02 9.99 17.86
CA THR A 269 -18.48 10.99 16.88
C THR A 269 -18.94 10.34 15.58
N ALA A 270 -18.19 9.37 15.07
CA ALA A 270 -18.58 8.64 13.86
C ALA A 270 -19.91 7.89 14.06
N ILE A 271 -20.07 7.18 15.17
CA ILE A 271 -21.29 6.45 15.51
C ILE A 271 -22.48 7.40 15.65
N ASP A 272 -22.31 8.57 16.26
CA ASP A 272 -23.38 9.56 16.43
C ASP A 272 -23.90 10.06 15.08
N ILE A 273 -22.99 10.45 14.18
CA ILE A 273 -23.33 10.88 12.81
C ILE A 273 -24.08 9.75 12.08
N LEU A 274 -23.58 8.52 12.15
CA LEU A 274 -24.15 7.37 11.45
C LEU A 274 -25.54 6.99 11.99
N SER A 275 -25.70 6.98 13.31
CA SER A 275 -26.98 6.65 13.96
C SER A 275 -28.06 7.68 13.65
N GLN A 276 -27.68 8.96 13.57
CA GLN A 276 -28.61 10.05 13.31
C GLN A 276 -29.00 10.14 11.84
N HIS A 277 -28.02 10.06 10.93
CA HIS A 277 -28.23 10.41 9.52
C HIS A 277 -28.35 9.20 8.57
N TYR A 278 -27.89 8.02 8.99
CA TYR A 278 -27.88 6.81 8.16
C TYR A 278 -28.39 5.57 8.93
N PRO A 279 -29.57 5.63 9.60
CA PRO A 279 -30.05 4.55 10.48
C PRO A 279 -30.45 3.26 9.74
N ASP A 280 -30.82 3.36 8.46
CA ASP A 280 -31.27 2.23 7.64
C ASP A 280 -30.11 1.40 7.05
N GLU A 281 -28.87 1.88 7.24
CA GLU A 281 -27.66 1.23 6.78
C GLU A 281 -27.04 0.38 7.91
N GLN A 282 -26.31 -0.68 7.53
CA GLN A 282 -25.47 -1.46 8.44
C GLN A 282 -24.04 -0.99 8.28
N HIS A 283 -23.44 -0.47 9.36
CA HIS A 283 -22.12 0.14 9.31
C HIS A 283 -21.08 -0.79 9.92
N VAL A 284 -19.97 -0.99 9.21
CA VAL A 284 -18.82 -1.77 9.67
C VAL A 284 -17.58 -0.90 9.63
N PHE A 285 -16.93 -0.71 10.78
CA PHE A 285 -15.69 0.05 10.85
C PHE A 285 -14.48 -0.84 10.54
N ILE A 286 -13.59 -0.34 9.67
CA ILE A 286 -12.33 -0.99 9.34
C ILE A 286 -11.19 -0.18 9.93
N PHE A 287 -10.52 -0.74 10.94
CA PHE A 287 -9.38 -0.12 11.61
C PHE A 287 -8.08 -0.87 11.31
N ASP A 288 -6.95 -0.18 11.37
CA ASP A 288 -5.66 -0.86 11.35
C ASP A 288 -5.40 -1.64 12.66
N ASN A 289 -4.44 -2.55 12.63
CA ASN A 289 -4.04 -3.36 13.79
C ASN A 289 -2.92 -2.67 14.59
N ALA A 290 -3.12 -1.37 14.88
CA ALA A 290 -2.20 -0.58 15.69
C ALA A 290 -2.39 -0.84 17.20
N PRO A 291 -1.32 -0.70 18.01
CA PRO A 291 -1.41 -0.84 19.46
C PRO A 291 -2.41 0.11 20.14
N THR A 292 -2.64 1.30 19.57
CA THR A 292 -3.61 2.29 20.07
C THR A 292 -5.06 1.84 19.87
N HIS A 293 -5.35 1.19 18.74
CA HIS A 293 -6.69 0.64 18.43
C HIS A 293 -6.97 -0.65 19.22
N LEU A 294 -5.90 -1.39 19.55
CA LEU A 294 -5.99 -2.66 20.27
C LEU A 294 -5.84 -2.54 21.79
N LYS A 295 -6.02 -1.34 22.36
CA LYS A 295 -5.97 -1.18 23.82
C LYS A 295 -7.09 -1.99 24.47
N ARG A 296 -6.72 -2.84 25.41
CA ARG A 296 -7.65 -3.62 26.25
C ARG A 296 -7.88 -2.88 27.58
N ALA A 297 -8.93 -3.27 28.29
CA ALA A 297 -9.22 -2.75 29.62
C ALA A 297 -8.03 -2.96 30.60
N ALA A 298 -7.94 -2.15 31.65
CA ALA A 298 -6.79 -2.20 32.57
C ALA A 298 -6.69 -3.52 33.36
N ASP A 299 -7.83 -4.18 33.56
CA ASP A 299 -8.02 -5.48 34.17
C ASP A 299 -8.05 -6.65 33.16
N ALA A 300 -7.86 -6.37 31.87
CA ALA A 300 -7.89 -7.41 30.84
C ALA A 300 -6.83 -8.50 31.04
N LEU A 301 -7.20 -9.74 30.69
CA LEU A 301 -6.32 -10.90 30.76
C LEU A 301 -5.10 -10.74 29.85
N SER A 302 -3.90 -11.05 30.37
CA SER A 302 -2.67 -11.03 29.59
C SER A 302 -1.59 -11.97 30.12
N ALA A 303 -1.29 -13.02 29.34
CA ALA A 303 -0.20 -13.96 29.65
C ALA A 303 1.21 -13.37 29.45
N ARG A 304 1.33 -12.21 28.79
CA ARG A 304 2.61 -11.73 28.23
C ARG A 304 3.71 -11.50 29.28
N LYS A 305 3.33 -11.09 30.49
CA LYS A 305 4.28 -10.78 31.58
C LYS A 305 4.00 -11.55 32.88
N MET A 306 3.05 -12.48 32.89
CA MET A 306 2.65 -13.21 34.10
C MET A 306 3.84 -13.92 34.78
N SER A 307 3.82 -13.92 36.11
CA SER A 307 4.77 -14.71 36.92
C SER A 307 4.42 -16.19 36.84
N LEU A 308 5.45 -17.05 36.84
CA LEU A 308 5.24 -18.50 36.82
C LEU A 308 4.57 -18.97 38.12
N HIS A 309 5.07 -18.45 39.24
CA HIS A 309 4.63 -18.78 40.58
C HIS A 309 3.83 -17.64 41.19
N PRO A 310 3.16 -17.88 42.33
CA PRO A 310 2.49 -16.83 43.06
C PRO A 310 3.37 -15.61 43.32
N THR A 311 2.75 -14.42 43.35
CA THR A 311 3.47 -13.17 43.62
C THR A 311 4.09 -13.15 45.03
N LYS A 312 5.14 -12.34 45.18
CA LYS A 312 5.88 -12.22 46.44
C LYS A 312 5.03 -11.51 47.53
N PRO A 313 5.28 -11.80 48.82
CA PRO A 313 4.75 -11.01 49.93
C PRO A 313 5.04 -9.51 49.72
N GLY A 314 4.06 -8.65 49.99
CA GLY A 314 4.16 -7.19 49.79
C GLY A 314 3.85 -6.69 48.37
N LYS A 315 3.73 -7.59 47.37
CA LYS A 315 3.23 -7.26 46.01
C LYS A 315 2.22 -8.30 45.52
N PRO A 316 1.11 -8.51 46.26
CA PRO A 316 0.19 -9.63 46.00
C PRO A 316 -0.54 -9.52 44.66
N VAL A 317 -0.76 -8.30 44.18
CA VAL A 317 -1.51 -8.05 42.94
C VAL A 317 -0.59 -8.08 41.72
N PHE A 318 -0.91 -8.94 40.76
CA PHE A 318 -0.36 -8.87 39.40
C PHE A 318 -1.31 -8.04 38.51
N GLY A 319 -0.83 -7.04 37.78
CA GLY A 319 -1.70 -6.20 36.97
C GLY A 319 -1.05 -4.92 36.47
N VAL A 320 -1.86 -3.98 35.99
CA VAL A 320 -1.39 -2.71 35.39
C VAL A 320 -1.46 -1.58 36.42
N ASP A 321 -0.53 -0.61 36.35
CA ASP A 321 -0.60 0.58 37.20
C ASP A 321 -1.45 1.59 36.44
N GLN A 322 -2.54 2.02 37.05
CA GLN A 322 -3.37 3.09 36.53
C GLN A 322 -3.20 4.32 37.42
N ILE A 323 -3.18 5.48 36.77
CA ILE A 323 -3.24 6.77 37.45
C ILE A 323 -4.74 7.10 37.59
N PRO A 324 -5.29 7.24 38.81
CA PRO A 324 -6.69 7.64 38.99
C PRO A 324 -6.94 9.02 38.35
N GLU A 325 -8.14 9.24 37.81
CA GLU A 325 -8.55 10.52 37.20
C GLU A 325 -8.52 11.69 38.19
N PHE A 326 -8.71 11.42 39.48
CA PHE A 326 -8.62 12.39 40.58
C PHE A 326 -7.35 12.12 41.40
N ILE A 327 -6.36 13.01 41.35
CA ILE A 327 -5.11 12.86 42.13
C ILE A 327 -4.96 14.01 43.11
N THR A 328 -4.81 13.67 44.39
CA THR A 328 -3.96 14.42 45.32
C THR A 328 -2.51 14.00 45.06
N ASN A 329 -1.66 14.96 44.67
CA ASN A 329 -0.22 14.72 44.56
C ASN A 329 0.33 14.28 45.93
N ASP A 330 1.33 13.40 45.96
CA ASP A 330 2.09 13.22 47.20
C ASP A 330 2.84 14.51 47.56
N ALA A 331 3.39 14.59 48.78
CA ALA A 331 4.15 15.76 49.25
C ALA A 331 5.35 16.14 48.35
N ASN A 332 5.75 15.26 47.42
CA ASN A 332 6.86 15.42 46.49
C ASN A 332 6.39 15.64 45.03
N GLY A 333 5.08 15.79 44.77
CA GLY A 333 4.53 16.01 43.44
C GLY A 333 4.36 14.77 42.56
N ASN A 334 4.55 13.55 43.10
CA ASN A 334 4.32 12.33 42.34
C ASN A 334 2.84 11.91 42.35
N LYS A 335 2.41 11.38 41.20
CA LYS A 335 1.07 10.84 41.00
C LYS A 335 0.93 9.49 41.70
N HIS A 336 -0.06 9.35 42.59
CA HIS A 336 -0.42 8.04 43.16
C HIS A 336 -0.87 7.09 42.05
N LYS A 337 -0.22 5.94 41.94
CA LYS A 337 -0.59 4.86 41.01
C LYS A 337 -1.34 3.79 41.77
N ARG A 338 -2.52 3.41 41.28
CA ARG A 338 -3.28 2.25 41.78
C ARG A 338 -3.00 1.06 40.86
N ARG A 339 -2.63 -0.08 41.44
CA ARG A 339 -2.49 -1.33 40.68
C ARG A 339 -3.87 -1.94 40.49
N VAL A 340 -4.30 -2.09 39.24
CA VAL A 340 -5.54 -2.76 38.84
C VAL A 340 -5.26 -4.25 38.64
N PRO A 341 -5.91 -5.17 39.39
CA PRO A 341 -5.75 -6.62 39.20
C PRO A 341 -6.32 -7.05 37.85
N MET A 342 -5.83 -8.16 37.30
CA MET A 342 -6.51 -8.80 36.17
C MET A 342 -7.85 -9.39 36.62
N ALA A 343 -8.87 -9.31 35.78
CA ALA A 343 -10.15 -9.96 36.00
C ALA A 343 -10.02 -11.48 35.93
N ASP A 344 -11.06 -12.19 36.38
CA ASP A 344 -11.07 -13.65 36.34
C ASP A 344 -11.01 -14.20 34.91
N GLY A 345 -10.35 -15.34 34.76
CA GLY A 345 -10.32 -16.12 33.52
C GLY A 345 -11.61 -16.88 33.28
N TRP A 346 -11.72 -17.48 32.11
CA TRP A 346 -12.82 -18.38 31.75
C TRP A 346 -12.26 -19.67 31.16
N PHE A 347 -12.65 -20.81 31.72
CA PHE A 347 -12.23 -22.12 31.24
C PHE A 347 -13.39 -23.10 31.27
N GLU A 348 -13.65 -23.76 30.14
CA GLU A 348 -14.76 -24.74 29.98
C GLU A 348 -16.12 -24.22 30.47
N GLY A 349 -16.42 -22.94 30.18
CA GLY A 349 -17.68 -22.31 30.57
C GLY A 349 -17.79 -21.96 32.05
N LYS A 350 -16.70 -22.03 32.82
CA LYS A 350 -16.65 -21.65 34.24
C LYS A 350 -15.68 -20.50 34.47
N PRO A 351 -16.01 -19.54 35.36
CA PRO A 351 -15.06 -18.54 35.78
C PRO A 351 -13.91 -19.21 36.56
N GLN A 352 -12.69 -18.75 36.32
CA GLN A 352 -11.49 -19.19 37.02
C GLN A 352 -10.79 -17.98 37.63
N SER A 353 -10.79 -17.88 38.96
CA SER A 353 -10.03 -16.81 39.59
C SER A 353 -8.53 -16.97 39.44
N LEU A 354 -7.87 -15.86 39.13
CA LEU A 354 -6.41 -15.75 39.03
C LEU A 354 -5.76 -15.51 40.40
N TYR A 355 -6.56 -15.25 41.43
CA TYR A 355 -6.11 -14.96 42.78
C TYR A 355 -6.63 -16.04 43.71
N PHE A 356 -5.93 -16.25 44.82
CA PHE A 356 -6.47 -17.14 45.85
C PHE A 356 -7.71 -16.51 46.48
N GLU A 357 -8.77 -17.31 46.59
CA GLU A 357 -10.06 -16.89 47.11
C GLU A 357 -10.03 -16.52 48.60
N PRO A 358 -11.04 -15.76 49.08
CA PRO A 358 -11.26 -15.57 50.50
C PRO A 358 -11.29 -16.91 51.26
N GLY A 359 -10.56 -16.98 52.38
CA GLY A 359 -10.41 -18.20 53.19
C GLY A 359 -9.14 -19.01 52.90
N HIS A 360 -8.42 -18.74 51.81
CA HIS A 360 -7.09 -19.32 51.57
C HIS A 360 -6.01 -18.59 52.38
N PRO A 361 -4.95 -19.26 52.90
CA PRO A 361 -3.85 -18.59 53.62
C PRO A 361 -3.13 -17.49 52.84
N ARG A 362 -3.32 -17.47 51.52
CA ARG A 362 -2.76 -16.47 50.60
C ARG A 362 -3.85 -15.68 49.86
N ALA A 363 -5.02 -15.50 50.45
CA ALA A 363 -6.14 -14.79 49.84
C ALA A 363 -5.70 -13.45 49.21
N GLY A 364 -6.19 -13.15 48.01
CA GLY A 364 -5.84 -11.94 47.24
C GLY A 364 -4.43 -11.94 46.60
N VAL A 365 -3.63 -13.00 46.78
CA VAL A 365 -2.35 -13.18 46.10
C VAL A 365 -2.59 -13.83 44.73
N PHE A 366 -1.95 -13.30 43.69
CA PHE A 366 -2.00 -13.88 42.36
C PHE A 366 -1.38 -15.29 42.36
N LYS A 367 -2.05 -16.26 41.74
CA LYS A 367 -1.70 -17.70 41.73
C LYS A 367 -0.46 -18.04 40.91
N GLY A 368 -0.16 -17.28 39.85
CA GLY A 368 0.89 -17.63 38.89
C GLY A 368 0.44 -18.61 37.81
N MET A 369 1.09 -18.55 36.64
CA MET A 369 0.70 -19.35 35.46
C MET A 369 0.68 -20.85 35.72
N ALA A 370 1.62 -21.37 36.53
CA ALA A 370 1.71 -22.80 36.79
C ALA A 370 0.46 -23.32 37.51
N GLN A 371 0.04 -22.64 38.57
CA GLN A 371 -1.15 -23.01 39.34
C GLN A 371 -2.42 -22.90 38.49
N ILE A 372 -2.56 -21.81 37.73
CA ILE A 372 -3.71 -21.58 36.83
C ILE A 372 -3.84 -22.71 35.80
N LEU A 373 -2.74 -23.12 35.17
CA LEU A 373 -2.75 -24.19 34.17
C LEU A 373 -2.95 -25.57 34.79
N THR A 374 -2.39 -25.85 35.97
CA THR A 374 -2.65 -27.09 36.70
C THR A 374 -4.13 -27.20 37.09
N GLU A 375 -4.76 -26.11 37.51
CA GLU A 375 -6.21 -26.05 37.77
C GLU A 375 -7.05 -26.31 36.51
N ARG A 376 -6.52 -25.99 35.32
CA ARG A 376 -7.12 -26.34 34.01
C ARG A 376 -6.80 -27.78 33.55
N GLY A 377 -6.10 -28.57 34.35
CA GLY A 377 -5.76 -29.97 34.03
C GLY A 377 -4.53 -30.17 33.15
N TYR A 378 -3.74 -29.12 32.88
CA TYR A 378 -2.53 -29.25 32.07
C TYR A 378 -1.36 -29.86 32.85
N ASN A 379 -0.62 -30.78 32.21
CA ASN A 379 0.66 -31.27 32.73
C ASN A 379 1.81 -30.37 32.27
N LEU A 380 2.49 -29.74 33.24
CA LEU A 380 3.58 -28.78 32.98
C LEU A 380 4.98 -29.40 33.08
N THR A 381 5.07 -30.71 33.31
CA THR A 381 6.35 -31.40 33.51
C THR A 381 7.26 -31.23 32.29
N GLY A 382 8.50 -30.78 32.51
CA GLY A 382 9.48 -30.57 31.46
C GLY A 382 9.29 -29.30 30.62
N LEU A 383 8.24 -28.49 30.87
CA LEU A 383 8.04 -27.23 30.17
C LEU A 383 8.84 -26.09 30.82
N PRO A 384 9.65 -25.33 30.05
CA PRO A 384 10.27 -24.13 30.58
C PRO A 384 9.20 -23.05 30.84
N ARG A 385 9.51 -22.11 31.74
CA ARG A 385 8.65 -20.94 32.01
C ARG A 385 8.26 -20.20 30.72
N GLU A 386 9.28 -19.84 29.94
CA GLU A 386 9.18 -19.08 28.71
C GLU A 386 10.36 -19.43 27.80
N CYS A 387 10.15 -19.38 26.48
CA CYS A 387 11.27 -19.31 25.54
C CYS A 387 12.00 -17.97 25.69
N THR A 388 13.27 -17.90 25.30
CA THR A 388 14.09 -16.68 25.40
C THR A 388 13.38 -15.47 24.80
N GLY A 389 13.09 -14.47 25.64
CA GLY A 389 12.38 -13.24 25.25
C GLY A 389 10.96 -13.45 24.71
N PHE A 390 10.33 -14.59 25.04
CA PHE A 390 9.04 -15.03 24.51
C PHE A 390 8.99 -15.12 22.96
N LYS A 391 10.15 -15.32 22.32
CA LYS A 391 10.30 -15.56 20.88
C LYS A 391 10.17 -17.05 20.57
N CYS A 392 8.98 -17.59 20.75
CA CYS A 392 8.67 -19.00 20.48
C CYS A 392 8.80 -19.31 18.99
N LYS A 393 9.44 -20.42 18.62
CA LYS A 393 9.53 -20.86 17.22
C LYS A 393 8.17 -21.41 16.76
N PRO A 394 7.73 -21.14 15.52
CA PRO A 394 6.53 -21.75 14.96
C PRO A 394 6.55 -23.29 15.06
N PRO A 395 5.40 -23.95 15.29
CA PRO A 395 4.06 -23.39 15.36
C PRO A 395 3.70 -22.74 16.71
N ALA A 396 4.64 -22.72 17.68
CA ALA A 396 4.48 -22.06 18.99
C ALA A 396 3.15 -22.40 19.70
N LEU A 397 2.77 -23.68 19.76
CA LEU A 397 1.50 -24.10 20.38
C LEU A 397 1.61 -24.24 21.91
N SER A 398 2.63 -24.95 22.40
CA SER A 398 2.75 -25.30 23.82
C SER A 398 4.21 -25.41 24.31
N CYS A 399 5.15 -24.78 23.61
CA CYS A 399 6.59 -24.93 23.85
C CYS A 399 7.10 -24.42 25.22
N CYS A 400 6.27 -23.69 25.97
CA CYS A 400 6.58 -23.19 27.31
C CYS A 400 5.29 -22.86 28.06
N VAL A 401 5.34 -22.80 29.38
CA VAL A 401 4.18 -22.53 30.25
C VAL A 401 3.47 -21.24 29.84
N ARG A 402 4.22 -20.16 29.56
CA ARG A 402 3.62 -18.91 29.08
C ARG A 402 2.91 -19.07 27.75
N ARG A 403 3.49 -19.82 26.80
CA ARG A 403 2.88 -19.97 25.46
C ARG A 403 1.60 -20.78 25.52
N LEU A 404 1.57 -21.82 26.35
CA LEU A 404 0.37 -22.61 26.60
C LEU A 404 -0.77 -21.71 27.09
N LEU A 405 -0.56 -20.97 28.19
CA LEU A 405 -1.57 -20.03 28.71
C LEU A 405 -1.92 -18.90 27.73
N PHE A 406 -0.94 -18.39 26.99
CA PHE A 406 -1.17 -17.34 26.00
C PHE A 406 -2.11 -17.77 24.87
N ASN A 407 -2.12 -19.06 24.52
CA ASN A 407 -2.94 -19.61 23.45
C ASN A 407 -4.33 -20.04 23.94
N GLU A 408 -4.60 -20.02 25.25
CA GLU A 408 -5.93 -20.24 25.80
C GLU A 408 -6.92 -19.19 25.28
N PRO A 409 -8.16 -19.57 24.89
CA PRO A 409 -9.10 -18.66 24.24
C PRO A 409 -9.38 -17.37 25.04
N ASP A 410 -9.56 -17.48 26.35
CA ASP A 410 -9.83 -16.35 27.23
C ASP A 410 -8.66 -15.37 27.35
N PHE A 411 -7.41 -15.81 27.14
CA PHE A 411 -6.23 -14.93 27.12
C PHE A 411 -5.92 -14.35 25.73
N ARG A 412 -6.20 -15.14 24.68
CA ARG A 412 -5.94 -14.78 23.29
C ARG A 412 -6.98 -13.79 22.78
N ASP A 413 -8.25 -14.13 22.93
CA ASP A 413 -9.39 -13.50 22.28
C ASP A 413 -10.04 -12.42 23.17
N VAL A 414 -9.24 -11.78 24.03
CA VAL A 414 -9.72 -10.66 24.86
C VAL A 414 -10.00 -9.46 23.97
N GLU A 415 -11.23 -8.98 24.06
CA GLU A 415 -11.71 -7.82 23.34
C GLU A 415 -10.99 -6.54 23.74
N THR A 416 -10.88 -5.66 22.77
CA THR A 416 -10.37 -4.30 22.95
C THR A 416 -11.48 -3.39 23.45
N LEU A 417 -11.08 -2.28 24.08
CA LEU A 417 -12.01 -1.24 24.50
C LEU A 417 -12.79 -0.66 23.32
N LEU A 418 -12.16 -0.57 22.15
CA LEU A 418 -12.79 -0.06 20.94
C LEU A 418 -13.89 -1.01 20.42
N GLU A 419 -13.63 -2.32 20.39
CA GLU A 419 -14.64 -3.34 20.04
C GLU A 419 -15.82 -3.32 21.00
N THR A 420 -15.56 -3.33 22.31
CA THR A 420 -16.62 -3.29 23.32
C THR A 420 -17.43 -1.99 23.20
N HIS A 421 -16.77 -0.85 23.00
CA HIS A 421 -17.42 0.45 22.83
C HIS A 421 -18.36 0.46 21.60
N CYS A 422 -17.88 0.08 20.42
CA CYS A 422 -18.70 0.09 19.21
C CYS A 422 -19.85 -0.93 19.29
N ARG A 423 -19.59 -2.15 19.81
CA ARG A 423 -20.63 -3.17 19.96
C ARG A 423 -21.73 -2.74 20.91
N SER A 424 -21.40 -2.06 22.01
CA SER A 424 -22.39 -1.54 22.95
C SER A 424 -23.38 -0.56 22.30
N ARG A 425 -22.99 0.00 21.15
CA ARG A 425 -23.80 0.90 20.33
C ARG A 425 -24.34 0.27 19.04
N GLY A 426 -24.15 -1.04 18.84
CA GLY A 426 -24.65 -1.77 17.68
C GLY A 426 -23.80 -1.65 16.41
N PHE A 427 -22.51 -1.31 16.53
CA PHE A 427 -21.57 -1.20 15.41
C PHE A 427 -20.51 -2.29 15.46
N ASP A 428 -20.21 -2.87 14.30
CA ASP A 428 -19.20 -3.92 14.15
C ASP A 428 -17.85 -3.34 13.74
N ILE A 429 -16.77 -4.00 14.15
CA ILE A 429 -15.39 -3.63 13.81
C ILE A 429 -14.68 -4.82 13.17
N ILE A 430 -13.88 -4.54 12.16
CA ILE A 430 -12.90 -5.48 11.60
C ILE A 430 -11.53 -4.81 11.61
N TYR A 431 -10.55 -5.50 12.18
CA TYR A 431 -9.16 -5.07 12.11
C TYR A 431 -8.46 -5.60 10.87
N LEU A 432 -7.68 -4.74 10.21
CA LEU A 432 -6.86 -5.12 9.07
C LEU A 432 -5.73 -6.07 9.51
N PRO A 433 -5.27 -6.98 8.64
CA PRO A 433 -4.03 -7.70 8.86
C PRO A 433 -2.85 -6.73 8.95
N LYS A 434 -1.89 -7.02 9.84
CA LYS A 434 -0.68 -6.20 9.97
C LYS A 434 0.09 -6.17 8.65
N PHE A 435 0.70 -5.03 8.34
CA PHE A 435 1.52 -4.82 7.13
C PHE A 435 0.75 -4.82 5.79
N HIS A 436 -0.59 -4.92 5.81
CA HIS A 436 -1.42 -4.96 4.61
C HIS A 436 -2.15 -3.63 4.31
N CYS A 437 -1.41 -2.54 4.11
CA CYS A 437 -2.00 -1.22 3.83
C CYS A 437 -2.79 -1.18 2.51
N GLU A 438 -2.51 -2.07 1.56
CA GLU A 438 -3.24 -2.21 0.30
C GLU A 438 -4.69 -2.69 0.47
N LEU A 439 -5.02 -3.26 1.65
CA LEU A 439 -6.38 -3.65 2.02
C LEU A 439 -7.18 -2.49 2.62
N ASN A 440 -6.55 -1.35 2.90
CA ASN A 440 -7.20 -0.16 3.43
C ASN A 440 -7.36 0.92 2.36
N CYS A 441 -8.58 1.18 1.89
CA CYS A 441 -8.77 2.12 0.77
C CYS A 441 -8.44 3.58 1.11
N ILE A 442 -8.50 3.96 2.40
CA ILE A 442 -8.17 5.31 2.88
C ILE A 442 -6.70 5.68 2.64
N GLU A 443 -5.80 4.70 2.62
CA GLU A 443 -4.37 4.92 2.33
C GLU A 443 -4.14 5.53 0.94
N GLN A 444 -4.97 5.12 -0.02
CA GLN A 444 -4.96 5.70 -1.36
C GLN A 444 -5.57 7.11 -1.38
N CYS A 445 -6.54 7.40 -0.50
CA CYS A 445 -7.07 8.74 -0.29
C CYS A 445 -5.99 9.67 0.27
N TRP A 446 -5.19 9.21 1.23
CA TRP A 446 -4.02 9.95 1.72
C TRP A 446 -3.00 10.19 0.63
N GLY A 447 -2.66 9.17 -0.17
CA GLY A 447 -1.75 9.30 -1.30
C GLY A 447 -2.20 10.35 -2.31
N PHE A 448 -3.50 10.36 -2.66
CA PHE A 448 -4.09 11.37 -3.54
C PHE A 448 -4.02 12.77 -2.93
N SER A 449 -4.42 12.90 -1.67
CA SER A 449 -4.49 14.18 -0.96
C SER A 449 -3.11 14.78 -0.78
N LYS A 450 -2.11 13.98 -0.39
CA LYS A 450 -0.71 14.41 -0.29
C LYS A 450 -0.15 14.85 -1.64
N ARG A 451 -0.51 14.17 -2.73
CA ARG A 451 -0.15 14.63 -4.09
C ARG A 451 -0.74 16.01 -4.38
N LYS A 452 -2.04 16.23 -4.08
CA LYS A 452 -2.72 17.51 -4.29
C LYS A 452 -2.16 18.62 -3.42
N TYR A 453 -1.91 18.33 -2.15
CA TYR A 453 -1.29 19.25 -1.21
C TYR A 453 0.09 19.72 -1.68
N ARG A 454 0.91 18.85 -2.28
CA ARG A 454 2.21 19.21 -2.87
C ARG A 454 2.13 20.17 -4.05
N GLU A 455 0.96 20.28 -4.70
CA GLU A 455 0.69 21.23 -5.80
C GLU A 455 0.30 22.63 -5.28
N MET A 456 -0.06 22.75 -4.00
CA MET A 456 -0.47 24.01 -3.38
C MET A 456 0.71 24.95 -3.09
N PRO A 457 0.48 26.27 -2.96
CA PRO A 457 1.53 27.23 -2.60
C PRO A 457 2.30 26.84 -1.32
N SER A 458 3.60 27.15 -1.30
CA SER A 458 4.41 26.98 -0.09
C SER A 458 4.07 28.06 0.93
N SER A 459 3.86 27.65 2.18
CA SER A 459 3.74 28.56 3.32
C SER A 459 4.25 27.88 4.57
N SER A 460 4.80 28.69 5.47
CA SER A 460 5.24 28.25 6.81
C SER A 460 4.17 28.50 7.87
N ALA A 461 3.04 29.14 7.52
CA ALA A 461 1.96 29.42 8.46
C ALA A 461 1.09 28.18 8.70
N GLU A 462 0.78 27.88 9.96
CA GLU A 462 -0.07 26.73 10.31
C GLU A 462 -1.49 26.85 9.75
N ALA A 463 -2.04 28.07 9.69
CA ALA A 463 -3.35 28.30 9.09
C ALA A 463 -3.38 27.95 7.58
N ASP A 464 -2.27 28.20 6.87
CA ASP A 464 -2.16 27.82 5.46
C ASP A 464 -1.97 26.31 5.30
N LEU A 465 -1.21 25.67 6.21
CA LEU A 465 -1.11 24.20 6.26
C LEU A 465 -2.49 23.59 6.41
N GLU A 466 -3.26 24.01 7.40
CA GLU A 466 -4.61 23.50 7.68
C GLU A 466 -5.55 23.71 6.49
N ARG A 467 -5.66 24.94 5.98
CA ARG A 467 -6.51 25.27 4.83
C ARG A 467 -6.16 24.44 3.60
N ASN A 468 -4.87 24.29 3.30
CA ASN A 468 -4.41 23.54 2.13
C ASN A 468 -4.60 22.03 2.29
N VAL A 469 -4.45 21.50 3.50
CA VAL A 469 -4.73 20.08 3.81
C VAL A 469 -6.21 19.80 3.61
N LEU A 470 -7.10 20.61 4.18
CA LEU A 470 -8.55 20.47 4.00
C LEU A 470 -8.95 20.54 2.53
N ALA A 471 -8.47 21.56 1.80
CA ALA A 471 -8.73 21.69 0.37
C ALA A 471 -8.23 20.48 -0.44
N ALA A 472 -7.09 19.90 -0.07
CA ALA A 472 -6.56 18.71 -0.74
C ALA A 472 -7.40 17.46 -0.45
N LEU A 473 -7.86 17.28 0.79
CA LEU A 473 -8.73 16.17 1.20
C LEU A 473 -10.08 16.21 0.49
N ASP A 474 -10.68 17.40 0.43
CA ASP A 474 -12.01 17.59 -0.16
C ASP A 474 -11.98 17.58 -1.69
N SER A 475 -10.78 17.60 -2.29
CA SER A 475 -10.59 17.52 -3.75
C SER A 475 -10.71 16.10 -4.32
N ILE A 476 -10.82 15.07 -3.47
CA ILE A 476 -10.91 13.67 -3.93
C ILE A 476 -12.32 13.42 -4.50
N PRO A 477 -12.47 13.10 -5.80
CA PRO A 477 -13.78 12.78 -6.34
C PRO A 477 -14.29 11.44 -5.80
N LEU A 478 -15.59 11.32 -5.53
CA LEU A 478 -16.21 10.09 -5.03
C LEU A 478 -15.93 8.86 -5.92
N VAL A 479 -15.96 9.03 -7.25
CA VAL A 479 -15.58 7.98 -8.21
C VAL A 479 -14.14 7.48 -8.00
N THR A 480 -13.25 8.33 -7.52
CA THR A 480 -11.87 7.94 -7.20
C THR A 480 -11.81 7.10 -5.92
N ILE A 481 -12.60 7.45 -4.90
CA ILE A 481 -12.74 6.66 -3.67
C ILE A 481 -13.28 5.27 -3.99
N ARG A 482 -14.33 5.17 -4.83
CA ARG A 482 -14.88 3.89 -5.31
C ARG A 482 -13.84 3.02 -6.03
N ARG A 483 -12.95 3.62 -6.82
CA ARG A 483 -11.84 2.92 -7.47
C ARG A 483 -10.81 2.41 -6.45
N PHE A 484 -10.53 3.17 -5.41
CA PHE A 484 -9.63 2.75 -4.33
C PHE A 484 -10.22 1.59 -3.51
N TYR A 485 -11.50 1.68 -3.16
CA TYR A 485 -12.26 0.59 -2.55
C TYR A 485 -12.22 -0.68 -3.40
N THR A 486 -12.53 -0.56 -4.69
CA THR A 486 -12.48 -1.70 -5.64
C THR A 486 -11.09 -2.32 -5.74
N ARG A 487 -10.04 -1.48 -5.70
CA ARG A 487 -8.65 -1.96 -5.67
C ARG A 487 -8.35 -2.75 -4.40
N ALA A 488 -8.74 -2.26 -3.23
CA ALA A 488 -8.53 -2.96 -1.95
C ALA A 488 -9.21 -4.34 -1.96
N HIS A 489 -10.45 -4.42 -2.42
CA HIS A 489 -11.15 -5.69 -2.55
C HIS A 489 -10.55 -6.64 -3.60
N ARG A 490 -9.89 -6.13 -4.63
CA ARG A 490 -9.12 -6.97 -5.58
C ARG A 490 -7.91 -7.61 -4.93
N PHE A 491 -7.22 -6.89 -4.04
CA PHE A 491 -6.17 -7.52 -3.23
C PHE A 491 -6.76 -8.59 -2.30
N MET A 492 -7.92 -8.33 -1.69
CA MET A 492 -8.62 -9.34 -0.88
C MET A 492 -8.95 -10.60 -1.70
N ASP A 493 -9.47 -10.45 -2.93
CA ASP A 493 -9.74 -11.57 -3.83
C ASP A 493 -8.46 -12.33 -4.23
N ALA A 494 -7.37 -11.62 -4.51
CA ALA A 494 -6.06 -12.23 -4.76
C ALA A 494 -5.63 -13.13 -3.59
N TYR A 495 -5.74 -12.62 -2.35
CA TYR A 495 -5.37 -13.37 -1.16
C TYR A 495 -6.29 -14.57 -0.90
N ARG A 496 -7.60 -14.44 -1.18
CA ARG A 496 -8.54 -15.58 -1.10
C ARG A 496 -8.17 -16.69 -2.08
N ARG A 497 -7.63 -16.33 -3.24
CA ARG A 497 -7.13 -17.26 -4.27
C ARG A 497 -5.74 -17.82 -3.99
N GLY A 498 -5.14 -17.49 -2.83
CA GLY A 498 -3.85 -18.01 -2.39
C GLY A 498 -2.63 -17.26 -2.92
N LEU A 499 -2.80 -16.10 -3.56
CA LEU A 499 -1.66 -15.31 -4.02
C LEU A 499 -0.92 -14.69 -2.83
N ASN A 500 0.40 -14.59 -2.90
CA ASN A 500 1.20 -13.80 -1.95
C ASN A 500 1.19 -12.31 -2.31
N GLY A 501 1.79 -11.45 -1.49
CA GLY A 501 1.82 -10.00 -1.71
C GLY A 501 2.39 -9.56 -3.06
N LYS A 502 3.44 -10.23 -3.55
CA LYS A 502 4.07 -9.91 -4.85
C LYS A 502 3.15 -10.28 -6.01
N GLN A 503 2.59 -11.48 -5.98
CA GLN A 503 1.63 -11.95 -6.97
C GLN A 503 0.35 -11.09 -6.97
N ALA A 504 -0.16 -10.74 -5.79
CA ALA A 504 -1.32 -9.87 -5.65
C ALA A 504 -1.07 -8.47 -6.21
N ALA A 505 0.12 -7.89 -5.97
CA ALA A 505 0.50 -6.59 -6.53
C ALA A 505 0.60 -6.64 -8.07
N TRP A 506 1.18 -7.71 -8.62
CA TRP A 506 1.21 -7.93 -10.07
C TRP A 506 -0.20 -8.08 -10.65
N ALA A 507 -1.03 -8.92 -10.04
CA ALA A 507 -2.39 -9.16 -10.50
C ALA A 507 -3.24 -7.88 -10.43
N ALA A 508 -3.12 -7.10 -9.36
CA ALA A 508 -3.81 -5.81 -9.24
C ALA A 508 -3.31 -4.76 -10.25
N LYS A 509 -2.08 -4.93 -10.77
CA LYS A 509 -1.51 -4.11 -11.84
C LYS A 509 -1.96 -4.57 -13.24
N LYS A 510 -2.14 -5.87 -13.47
CA LYS A 510 -2.63 -6.39 -14.75
C LYS A 510 -4.14 -6.17 -14.88
N TYR A 511 -4.87 -6.50 -13.83
CA TYR A 511 -6.32 -6.41 -13.74
C TYR A 511 -6.71 -5.13 -13.01
N HIS A 512 -7.23 -4.16 -13.76
CA HIS A 512 -7.55 -2.84 -13.22
C HIS A 512 -9.05 -2.54 -13.14
N SER A 513 -9.89 -3.30 -13.84
CA SER A 513 -11.31 -2.96 -14.06
C SER A 513 -12.29 -3.63 -13.10
N HIS A 514 -11.97 -4.82 -12.57
CA HIS A 514 -12.92 -5.63 -11.79
C HIS A 514 -12.46 -5.83 -10.35
N ARG A 515 -13.41 -6.04 -9.42
CA ARG A 515 -13.10 -6.38 -8.04
C ARG A 515 -12.51 -7.78 -7.88
N VAL A 516 -12.89 -8.70 -8.76
CA VAL A 516 -12.50 -10.11 -8.72
C VAL A 516 -11.51 -10.39 -9.85
N LEU A 517 -10.50 -11.21 -9.59
CA LEU A 517 -9.53 -11.68 -10.57
C LEU A 517 -10.11 -12.83 -11.41
N PRO A 518 -9.61 -13.07 -12.64
CA PRO A 518 -10.03 -14.21 -13.43
C PRO A 518 -9.79 -15.56 -12.74
N ASN A 519 -10.63 -16.55 -13.05
CA ASN A 519 -10.51 -17.88 -12.45
C ASN A 519 -9.23 -18.63 -12.82
N ASN A 520 -8.63 -18.30 -13.96
CA ASN A 520 -7.37 -18.85 -14.43
C ASN A 520 -6.12 -18.04 -13.99
N ILE A 521 -6.23 -17.21 -12.94
CA ILE A 521 -5.11 -16.35 -12.51
C ILE A 521 -3.85 -17.14 -12.14
N LEU A 522 -3.99 -18.33 -11.53
CA LEU A 522 -2.84 -19.16 -11.15
C LEU A 522 -2.10 -19.68 -12.39
N GLU A 523 -2.81 -20.20 -13.39
CA GLU A 523 -2.23 -20.64 -14.67
C GLU A 523 -1.51 -19.50 -15.40
N GLU A 524 -2.00 -18.28 -15.24
CA GLU A 524 -1.39 -17.11 -15.87
C GLU A 524 -0.13 -16.65 -15.15
N LEU A 525 -0.07 -16.75 -13.81
CA LEU A 525 1.15 -16.49 -13.04
C LEU A 525 2.26 -17.46 -13.45
N ASP A 526 1.92 -18.74 -13.63
CA ASP A 526 2.86 -19.76 -14.09
C ASP A 526 3.39 -19.45 -15.50
N ARG A 527 2.50 -19.04 -16.41
CA ARG A 527 2.88 -18.66 -17.79
C ARG A 527 3.80 -17.44 -17.83
N GLU A 528 3.62 -16.50 -16.91
CA GLU A 528 4.36 -15.24 -16.84
C GLU A 528 5.61 -15.34 -15.93
N GLY A 529 5.89 -16.53 -15.37
CA GLY A 529 7.05 -16.78 -14.51
C GLY A 529 7.02 -16.02 -13.18
N ILE A 530 5.83 -15.67 -12.67
CA ILE A 530 5.70 -14.92 -11.41
C ILE A 530 5.67 -15.91 -10.24
N THR A 531 6.88 -16.29 -9.79
CA THR A 531 7.07 -17.25 -8.69
C THR A 531 6.90 -16.60 -7.31
N SER A 532 6.76 -17.45 -6.28
CA SER A 532 6.72 -17.03 -4.89
C SER A 532 8.08 -16.65 -4.30
N GLU A 533 9.16 -17.00 -4.98
CA GLU A 533 10.55 -16.88 -4.54
C GLU A 533 11.29 -15.90 -5.45
N ASP A 534 11.28 -14.61 -5.09
CA ASP A 534 12.22 -13.56 -5.57
C ASP A 534 11.99 -12.24 -4.83
#